data_AF-A0A928GU51-F1
#
_entry.id   AF-A0A928GU51-F1
#
_cell.length_a   1.000
_cell.length_b   1.000
_cell.length_c   1.000
_cell.angle_alpha   90.00
_cell.angle_beta   90.00
_cell.angle_gamma   90.00
#
_symmetry.space_group_name_H-M   'P 1'
#
loop_
_entity.id
_entity.type
_entity.pdbx_description
1 polymer ?
#
loop_
_entity_poly.entity_id
_entity_poly.type
_entity_poly.pdbx_seq_one_letter_code
_entity_poly.pdbx_strand_id
1 'polypeptide(L)'
;MKRFTLVFFLLFAISLGVFFVFNTFYKESANETVRAKLVIPATTNQTEQTEDTESYSSVEFENTSLVQLNLDETLITTLSIDINSDTFEDQIIAVKKANNPNIVLVIGLYNSKSSEYERFTEIQTPIFQVKTFNIMIMDLAGNHTNTLVCTGFTSNNDSILQAYNPKIERNRLSFTKIIDLQTDGTIFIQQAQRNDNYSIYNMNAECFPIIMYSTEELPNSTDYEQVQTTYEWNNKTSDYQITSTTRLSSKKIAAKELARILDGNVSTFTNFLDGLWYRPGTSGESRYLFFDPKSEEIIFFDQSIQEVYDWLNSTLRKTGIYISASNKSISNLVRYFDIALVSVDEIRIRVRDDVRMVIGTDTLWDGVYKKTSQNMNTIKTQENKIVPLVKNMEEGAGKWNFQNNTVVFAEGVFTLTDNTTKSTGVYTTTTLFNTDLIQFKADDENCLLNGFFMYKINEDRIDFIPVTVTTSSCIIEGSAIPIRMEKYTEN
;
A
#
# COMPACT_ATOMS: atom_id res chain seq x y z
N MET A 1 37.54 49.66 -32.94
CA MET A 1 37.31 48.25 -32.50
C MET A 1 36.75 48.14 -31.08
N LYS A 2 37.35 48.74 -30.04
CA LYS A 2 36.87 48.62 -28.63
C LYS A 2 35.41 49.05 -28.37
N ARG A 3 34.90 50.09 -29.05
CA ARG A 3 33.50 50.54 -28.91
C ARG A 3 32.48 49.58 -29.53
N PHE A 4 32.87 48.84 -30.57
CA PHE A 4 32.01 47.84 -31.21
C PHE A 4 31.87 46.58 -30.34
N THR A 5 32.95 46.16 -29.68
CA THR A 5 32.94 45.00 -28.77
C THR A 5 32.06 45.25 -27.54
N LEU A 6 32.06 46.48 -27.03
CA LEU A 6 31.25 46.88 -25.88
C LEU A 6 29.75 46.91 -26.21
N VAL A 7 29.38 47.40 -27.40
CA VAL A 7 27.99 47.39 -27.87
C VAL A 7 27.49 45.97 -28.10
N PHE A 8 28.34 45.07 -28.61
CA PHE A 8 27.99 43.68 -28.83
C PHE A 8 27.76 42.92 -27.51
N PHE A 9 28.61 43.14 -26.50
CA PHE A 9 28.41 42.56 -25.17
C PHE A 9 27.16 43.08 -24.48
N LEU A 10 26.83 44.36 -24.67
CA LEU A 10 25.62 44.95 -24.10
C LEU A 10 24.36 44.35 -24.74
N LEU A 11 24.35 44.17 -26.07
CA LEU A 11 23.26 43.50 -26.77
C LEU A 11 23.11 42.02 -26.37
N PHE A 12 24.22 41.32 -26.14
CA PHE A 12 24.19 39.93 -25.69
C PHE A 12 23.64 39.80 -24.26
N ALA A 13 24.02 40.70 -23.35
CA ALA A 13 23.49 40.73 -21.99
C ALA A 13 21.99 41.05 -21.95
N ILE A 14 21.52 41.97 -22.82
CA ILE A 14 20.09 42.26 -22.97
C ILE A 14 19.34 41.05 -23.52
N SER A 15 19.89 40.35 -24.52
CA SER A 15 19.31 39.12 -25.07
C SER A 15 19.18 38.02 -24.01
N LEU A 16 20.21 37.83 -23.19
CA LEU A 16 20.18 36.85 -22.09
C LEU A 16 19.15 37.22 -21.02
N GLY A 17 19.04 38.51 -20.69
CA GLY A 17 18.04 39.02 -19.75
C GLY A 17 16.61 38.81 -20.26
N VAL A 18 16.35 39.09 -21.53
CA VAL A 18 15.05 38.84 -22.17
C VAL A 18 14.74 37.34 -22.18
N PHE A 19 15.70 36.48 -22.50
CA PHE A 19 15.52 35.03 -22.47
C PHE A 19 15.18 34.53 -21.07
N PHE A 20 15.85 35.03 -20.02
CA PHE A 20 15.58 34.62 -18.65
C PHE A 20 14.21 35.11 -18.16
N VAL A 21 13.81 36.34 -18.50
CA VAL A 21 12.47 36.87 -18.18
C VAL A 21 11.39 36.10 -18.94
N PHE A 22 11.58 35.79 -20.21
CA PHE A 22 10.65 34.94 -20.98
C PHE A 22 10.52 33.55 -20.37
N ASN A 23 11.63 32.91 -19.99
CA ASN A 23 11.61 31.56 -19.42
C ASN A 23 11.01 31.52 -18.01
N THR A 24 11.06 32.63 -17.26
CA THR A 24 10.46 32.73 -15.92
C THR A 24 8.96 33.04 -16.02
N PHE A 25 8.55 33.95 -16.93
CA PHE A 25 7.13 34.30 -17.11
C PHE A 25 6.31 33.24 -17.88
N TYR A 26 6.91 32.44 -18.77
CA TYR A 26 6.19 31.35 -19.44
C TYR A 26 6.14 30.04 -18.63
N LYS A 27 6.86 29.94 -17.51
CA LYS A 27 6.81 28.77 -16.63
C LYS A 27 5.63 28.79 -15.64
N GLU A 28 4.83 29.85 -15.63
CA GLU A 28 3.73 30.04 -14.68
C GLU A 28 2.33 29.91 -15.30
N SER A 29 2.20 29.21 -16.44
CA SER A 29 0.87 28.89 -17.02
C SER A 29 0.75 27.48 -17.61
N ALA A 30 1.53 26.52 -17.11
CA ALA A 30 1.35 25.10 -17.42
C ALA A 30 0.98 24.30 -16.17
N ASN A 31 -0.11 24.72 -15.50
CA ASN A 31 -0.94 23.85 -14.69
C ASN A 31 -2.39 24.00 -15.17
N GLU A 32 -2.61 23.78 -16.46
CA GLU A 32 -3.94 23.42 -16.93
C GLU A 32 -4.18 21.97 -16.47
N THR A 33 -4.96 21.82 -15.40
CA THR A 33 -5.65 20.57 -15.15
C THR A 33 -6.49 20.27 -16.39
N VAL A 34 -6.10 19.27 -17.18
CA VAL A 34 -6.92 18.73 -18.25
C VAL A 34 -8.16 18.11 -17.60
N ARG A 35 -9.21 18.91 -17.42
CA ARG A 35 -10.55 18.38 -17.20
C ARG A 35 -11.10 18.00 -18.57
N ALA A 36 -11.28 16.70 -18.79
CA ALA A 36 -12.03 16.22 -19.94
C ALA A 36 -13.41 16.89 -19.94
N LYS A 37 -13.70 17.68 -20.98
CA LYS A 37 -15.02 18.23 -21.23
C LYS A 37 -15.79 17.24 -22.08
N LEU A 38 -16.72 16.51 -21.47
CA LEU A 38 -17.65 15.66 -22.19
C LEU A 38 -18.54 16.54 -23.07
N VAL A 39 -18.47 16.33 -24.39
CA VAL A 39 -19.42 16.92 -25.35
C VAL A 39 -20.58 15.94 -25.46
N ILE A 40 -21.69 16.25 -24.81
CA ILE A 40 -22.95 15.53 -25.00
C ILE A 40 -23.63 16.13 -26.24
N PRO A 41 -23.89 15.36 -27.31
CA PRO A 41 -24.77 15.85 -28.37
C PRO A 41 -26.18 15.98 -27.80
N ALA A 42 -26.65 17.23 -27.69
CA ALA A 42 -28.01 17.53 -27.27
C ALA A 42 -29.00 17.03 -28.34
N THR A 43 -29.63 15.90 -28.08
CA THR A 43 -30.90 15.61 -28.74
C THR A 43 -31.95 16.43 -28.01
N THR A 44 -32.51 17.40 -28.71
CA THR A 44 -33.57 18.29 -28.20
C THR A 44 -34.76 17.45 -27.76
N ASN A 45 -35.12 17.53 -26.49
CA ASN A 45 -36.49 17.80 -26.03
C ASN A 45 -36.45 18.16 -24.54
N GLN A 46 -36.81 19.41 -24.26
CA GLN A 46 -37.00 19.96 -22.92
C GLN A 46 -38.20 19.30 -22.25
N THR A 47 -38.08 18.90 -20.98
CA THR A 47 -39.01 19.35 -19.93
C THR A 47 -38.27 19.30 -18.58
N GLU A 48 -38.23 20.43 -17.89
CA GLU A 48 -37.68 20.58 -16.53
C GLU A 48 -38.73 20.26 -15.45
N GLN A 49 -38.22 19.92 -14.26
CA GLN A 49 -38.83 19.77 -12.92
C GLN A 49 -39.47 18.40 -12.65
N THR A 50 -39.06 17.65 -11.62
CA THR A 50 -38.99 18.08 -10.20
C THR A 50 -37.94 17.26 -9.41
N GLU A 51 -37.40 17.87 -8.36
CA GLU A 51 -36.54 17.28 -7.33
C GLU A 51 -37.16 16.01 -6.71
N ASP A 52 -36.42 14.90 -6.76
CA ASP A 52 -36.50 13.85 -5.76
C ASP A 52 -35.07 13.33 -5.49
N THR A 53 -34.83 13.09 -4.21
CA THR A 53 -33.54 12.65 -3.65
C THR A 53 -33.32 11.19 -4.04
N GLU A 54 -32.80 10.95 -5.25
CA GLU A 54 -32.30 9.64 -5.63
C GLU A 54 -30.84 9.51 -5.20
N SER A 55 -30.66 8.64 -4.22
CA SER A 55 -29.42 7.96 -3.88
C SER A 55 -28.54 7.80 -5.13
N TYR A 56 -27.37 8.44 -5.13
CA TYR A 56 -26.35 8.22 -6.15
C TYR A 56 -25.95 6.73 -6.13
N SER A 57 -26.64 5.92 -6.94
CA SER A 57 -26.17 4.61 -7.32
C SER A 57 -24.84 4.82 -8.02
N SER A 58 -23.80 4.19 -7.47
CA SER A 58 -22.50 4.00 -8.10
C SER A 58 -22.68 3.71 -9.58
N VAL A 59 -22.16 4.60 -10.45
CA VAL A 59 -22.01 4.29 -11.86
C VAL A 59 -20.96 3.19 -11.94
N GLU A 60 -21.43 1.95 -11.88
CA GLU A 60 -20.66 0.77 -12.21
C GLU A 60 -20.19 0.98 -13.65
N PHE A 61 -18.89 1.12 -13.87
CA PHE A 61 -18.35 1.16 -15.22
C PHE A 61 -18.73 -0.18 -15.88
N GLU A 62 -19.78 -0.16 -16.72
CA GLU A 62 -20.17 -1.31 -17.51
C GLU A 62 -18.99 -1.64 -18.44
N ASN A 63 -18.30 -2.74 -18.13
CA ASN A 63 -17.34 -3.34 -19.06
C ASN A 63 -18.15 -3.69 -20.32
N THR A 64 -17.93 -2.97 -21.41
CA THR A 64 -18.58 -3.27 -22.69
C THR A 64 -17.67 -4.14 -23.52
N SER A 65 -18.16 -5.33 -23.87
CA SER A 65 -17.45 -6.25 -24.76
C SER A 65 -17.67 -5.83 -26.22
N LEU A 66 -16.58 -5.65 -26.96
CA LEU A 66 -16.60 -5.44 -28.41
C LEU A 66 -16.63 -6.77 -29.14
N VAL A 67 -16.07 -7.81 -28.51
CA VAL A 67 -16.21 -9.20 -28.94
C VAL A 67 -17.63 -9.68 -28.61
N GLN A 68 -18.32 -10.27 -29.57
CA GLN A 68 -19.67 -10.78 -29.35
C GLN A 68 -19.67 -11.94 -28.32
N LEU A 69 -20.51 -11.81 -27.29
CA LEU A 69 -20.74 -12.85 -26.29
C LEU A 69 -21.72 -13.90 -26.82
N ASN A 70 -21.47 -15.17 -26.48
CA ASN A 70 -22.45 -16.22 -26.72
C ASN A 70 -23.60 -16.13 -25.70
N LEU A 71 -24.75 -16.72 -26.03
CA LEU A 71 -25.96 -16.72 -25.18
C LEU A 71 -25.74 -17.34 -23.79
N ASP A 72 -24.77 -18.24 -23.66
CA ASP A 72 -24.42 -18.95 -22.42
C ASP A 72 -23.24 -18.31 -21.67
N GLU A 73 -22.78 -17.14 -22.10
CA GLU A 73 -21.61 -16.44 -21.55
C GLU A 73 -22.02 -15.19 -20.76
N THR A 74 -21.42 -15.04 -19.58
CA THR A 74 -21.48 -13.80 -18.78
C THR A 74 -20.10 -13.15 -18.79
N LEU A 75 -20.04 -11.88 -19.18
CA LEU A 75 -18.80 -11.10 -19.18
C LEU A 75 -18.34 -10.84 -17.74
N ILE A 76 -17.04 -11.03 -17.51
CA ILE A 76 -16.37 -10.71 -16.25
C ILE A 76 -15.55 -9.43 -16.43
N THR A 77 -14.62 -9.45 -17.39
CA THR A 77 -13.72 -8.32 -17.65
C THR A 77 -13.22 -8.34 -19.08
N THR A 78 -12.70 -7.20 -19.53
CA THR A 78 -12.16 -6.97 -20.88
C THR A 78 -10.77 -6.36 -20.77
N LEU A 79 -9.87 -6.71 -21.68
CA LEU A 79 -8.53 -6.17 -21.79
C LEU A 79 -8.24 -5.90 -23.26
N SER A 80 -8.03 -4.64 -23.62
CA SER A 80 -7.68 -4.23 -24.97
C SER A 80 -6.16 -4.10 -25.10
N ILE A 81 -5.62 -4.69 -26.16
CA ILE A 81 -4.21 -4.60 -26.53
C ILE A 81 -4.04 -5.02 -27.99
N ASP A 82 -3.08 -4.45 -28.70
CA ASP A 82 -2.58 -4.99 -29.97
C ASP A 82 -1.80 -6.31 -29.72
N ILE A 83 -2.47 -7.46 -29.92
CA ILE A 83 -1.89 -8.79 -29.65
C ILE A 83 -1.04 -9.27 -30.82
N ASN A 84 -1.49 -8.97 -32.04
CA ASN A 84 -0.90 -9.48 -33.28
C ASN A 84 0.11 -8.50 -33.92
N SER A 85 0.32 -7.33 -33.30
CA SER A 85 1.19 -6.24 -33.74
C SER A 85 0.78 -5.64 -35.09
N ASP A 86 -0.53 -5.58 -35.37
CA ASP A 86 -1.08 -5.03 -36.61
C ASP A 86 -1.53 -3.55 -36.51
N THR A 87 -1.22 -2.89 -35.38
CA THR A 87 -1.58 -1.51 -35.01
C THR A 87 -3.04 -1.29 -34.64
N PHE A 88 -3.90 -2.30 -34.76
CA PHE A 88 -5.26 -2.25 -34.25
C PHE A 88 -5.33 -2.85 -32.84
N GLU A 89 -6.20 -2.28 -32.01
CA GLU A 89 -6.45 -2.80 -30.67
C GLU A 89 -7.35 -4.04 -30.75
N ASP A 90 -6.79 -5.19 -30.41
CA ASP A 90 -7.55 -6.42 -30.20
C ASP A 90 -8.20 -6.40 -28.80
N GLN A 91 -9.06 -7.39 -28.51
CA GLN A 91 -9.71 -7.48 -27.21
C GLN A 91 -9.70 -8.91 -26.67
N ILE A 92 -9.18 -9.07 -25.46
CA ILE A 92 -9.29 -10.29 -24.65
C ILE A 92 -10.45 -10.08 -23.69
N ILE A 93 -11.41 -11.01 -23.69
CA ILE A 93 -12.52 -11.00 -22.75
C ILE A 93 -12.42 -12.21 -21.83
N ALA A 94 -12.74 -12.02 -20.56
CA ALA A 94 -12.92 -13.12 -19.62
C ALA A 94 -14.42 -13.34 -19.42
N VAL A 95 -14.86 -14.58 -19.60
CA VAL A 95 -16.27 -14.96 -19.51
C VAL A 95 -16.48 -16.14 -18.57
N LYS A 96 -17.65 -16.18 -17.96
CA LYS A 96 -18.18 -17.36 -17.27
C LYS A 96 -19.19 -18.04 -18.18
N LYS A 97 -19.03 -19.33 -18.45
CA LYS A 97 -20.00 -20.12 -19.25
C LYS A 97 -20.96 -20.86 -18.34
N ALA A 98 -22.22 -21.00 -18.73
CA ALA A 98 -23.23 -21.70 -17.93
C ALA A 98 -22.87 -23.18 -17.64
N ASN A 99 -22.17 -23.84 -18.57
CA ASN A 99 -21.75 -25.23 -18.46
C ASN A 99 -20.30 -25.41 -17.96
N ASN A 100 -19.57 -24.32 -17.69
CA ASN A 100 -18.19 -24.37 -17.24
C ASN A 100 -18.04 -23.65 -15.89
N PRO A 101 -17.71 -24.37 -14.82
CA PRO A 101 -17.49 -23.75 -13.52
C PRO A 101 -16.25 -22.87 -13.49
N ASN A 102 -15.39 -22.88 -14.49
CA ASN A 102 -14.19 -22.05 -14.53
C ASN A 102 -14.34 -20.87 -15.48
N ILE A 103 -13.47 -19.88 -15.29
CA ILE A 103 -13.37 -18.70 -16.15
C ILE A 103 -12.65 -19.09 -17.43
N VAL A 104 -13.18 -18.62 -18.56
CA VAL A 104 -12.61 -18.84 -19.89
C VAL A 104 -12.19 -17.51 -20.46
N LEU A 105 -10.98 -17.45 -21.03
CA LEU A 105 -10.53 -16.31 -21.80
C LEU A 105 -10.91 -16.52 -23.25
N VAL A 106 -11.44 -15.50 -23.90
CA VAL A 106 -11.74 -15.48 -25.32
C VAL A 106 -10.95 -14.34 -25.93
N ILE A 107 -10.12 -14.66 -26.91
CA ILE A 107 -9.33 -13.67 -27.64
C ILE A 107 -10.10 -13.31 -28.90
N GLY A 108 -10.46 -12.03 -29.03
CA GLY A 108 -11.05 -11.47 -30.23
C GLY A 108 -10.05 -10.59 -30.96
N LEU A 109 -9.88 -10.83 -32.25
CA LEU A 109 -9.02 -10.01 -33.11
C LEU A 109 -9.87 -9.01 -33.89
N TYR A 110 -9.39 -7.77 -34.04
CA TYR A 110 -10.09 -6.79 -34.85
C TYR A 110 -9.86 -7.06 -36.35
N ASN A 111 -10.93 -7.25 -37.11
CA ASN A 111 -10.84 -7.41 -38.56
C ASN A 111 -11.14 -6.08 -39.26
N SER A 112 -10.09 -5.41 -39.75
CA SER A 112 -10.19 -4.13 -40.46
C SER A 112 -11.03 -4.16 -41.75
N LYS A 113 -11.28 -5.34 -42.34
CA LYS A 113 -12.10 -5.47 -43.55
C LYS A 113 -13.59 -5.51 -43.25
N SER A 114 -13.99 -6.20 -42.18
CA SER A 114 -15.39 -6.27 -41.73
C SER A 114 -15.74 -5.17 -40.72
N SER A 115 -14.74 -4.51 -40.13
CA SER A 115 -14.90 -3.57 -39.01
C SER A 115 -15.56 -4.21 -37.79
N GLU A 116 -15.27 -5.49 -37.55
CA GLU A 116 -15.85 -6.29 -36.47
C GLU A 116 -14.75 -7.06 -35.71
N TYR A 117 -15.03 -7.39 -34.45
CA TYR A 117 -14.17 -8.27 -33.65
C TYR A 117 -14.55 -9.73 -33.86
N GLU A 118 -13.60 -10.53 -34.34
CA GLU A 118 -13.79 -11.95 -34.59
C GLU A 118 -13.20 -12.78 -33.44
N ARG A 119 -13.99 -13.70 -32.88
CA ARG A 119 -13.52 -14.67 -31.88
C ARG A 119 -12.48 -15.58 -32.51
N PHE A 120 -11.24 -15.50 -32.05
CA PHE A 120 -10.11 -16.21 -32.62
C PHE A 120 -9.81 -17.52 -31.90
N THR A 121 -9.67 -17.48 -30.57
CA THR A 121 -9.41 -18.68 -29.77
C THR A 121 -9.87 -18.51 -28.32
N GLU A 122 -9.97 -19.64 -27.61
CA GLU A 122 -10.33 -19.69 -26.20
C GLU A 122 -9.21 -20.34 -25.37
N ILE A 123 -8.92 -19.78 -24.20
CA ILE A 123 -8.01 -20.36 -23.22
C ILE A 123 -8.82 -20.76 -21.98
N GLN A 124 -8.80 -22.05 -21.67
CA GLN A 124 -9.42 -22.59 -20.47
C GLN A 124 -8.51 -22.33 -19.27
N THR A 125 -9.07 -21.78 -18.19
CA THR A 125 -8.34 -21.58 -16.93
C THR A 125 -8.90 -22.51 -15.84
N PRO A 126 -8.14 -22.85 -14.79
CA PRO A 126 -8.65 -23.52 -13.61
C PRO A 126 -9.25 -22.55 -12.58
N ILE A 127 -9.34 -21.26 -12.90
CA ILE A 127 -9.80 -20.22 -11.97
C ILE A 127 -11.32 -20.28 -11.88
N PHE A 128 -11.84 -20.46 -10.67
CA PHE A 128 -13.27 -20.62 -10.40
C PHE A 128 -13.92 -19.30 -9.94
N GLN A 129 -13.20 -18.55 -9.09
CA GLN A 129 -13.76 -17.41 -8.36
C GLN A 129 -13.63 -16.09 -9.13
N VAL A 130 -14.77 -15.58 -9.61
CA VAL A 130 -14.87 -14.34 -10.41
C VAL A 130 -14.26 -13.14 -9.69
N LYS A 131 -14.55 -12.95 -8.40
CA LYS A 131 -14.06 -11.79 -7.63
C LYS A 131 -12.54 -11.74 -7.44
N THR A 132 -11.85 -12.86 -7.63
CA THR A 132 -10.40 -12.97 -7.40
C THR A 132 -9.59 -12.98 -8.69
N PHE A 133 -10.31 -13.06 -9.82
CA PHE A 133 -9.75 -13.21 -11.13
C PHE A 133 -9.16 -11.88 -11.60
N ASN A 134 -7.93 -11.94 -12.09
CA ASN A 134 -7.25 -10.80 -12.68
C ASN A 134 -6.48 -11.24 -13.92
N ILE A 135 -6.52 -10.40 -14.95
CA ILE A 135 -5.75 -10.53 -16.19
C ILE A 135 -4.94 -9.27 -16.43
N MET A 136 -3.70 -9.46 -16.85
CA MET A 136 -2.82 -8.35 -17.20
C MET A 136 -1.89 -8.77 -18.33
N ILE A 137 -1.39 -7.78 -19.05
CA ILE A 137 -0.26 -7.95 -19.97
C ILE A 137 0.97 -7.35 -19.32
N MET A 138 2.06 -8.10 -19.34
CA MET A 138 3.36 -7.58 -18.96
C MET A 138 4.46 -8.36 -19.66
N ASP A 139 5.60 -7.74 -19.91
CA ASP A 139 6.78 -8.46 -20.36
C ASP A 139 7.43 -9.14 -19.15
N LEU A 140 7.30 -10.46 -19.04
CA LEU A 140 7.90 -11.23 -17.96
C LEU A 140 9.39 -11.56 -18.21
N ALA A 141 9.74 -11.82 -19.47
CA ALA A 141 11.06 -12.28 -19.86
C ALA A 141 12.07 -11.14 -20.10
N GLY A 142 11.63 -9.88 -20.08
CA GLY A 142 12.49 -8.74 -20.39
C GLY A 142 12.83 -8.62 -21.87
N ASN A 143 12.03 -9.21 -22.76
CA ASN A 143 12.30 -9.29 -24.19
C ASN A 143 11.23 -8.57 -25.05
N HIS A 144 10.48 -7.65 -24.43
CA HIS A 144 9.40 -6.88 -25.06
C HIS A 144 8.22 -7.73 -25.55
N THR A 145 8.13 -8.98 -25.09
CA THR A 145 6.98 -9.83 -25.42
C THR A 145 5.81 -9.52 -24.50
N ASN A 146 4.64 -9.25 -25.08
CA ASN A 146 3.40 -9.04 -24.34
C ASN A 146 2.87 -10.37 -23.77
N THR A 147 3.37 -10.78 -22.61
CA THR A 147 2.90 -12.00 -21.93
C THR A 147 1.54 -11.76 -21.28
N LEU A 148 0.57 -12.62 -21.59
CA LEU A 148 -0.72 -12.67 -20.93
C LEU A 148 -0.59 -13.41 -19.60
N VAL A 149 -0.83 -12.70 -18.49
CA VAL A 149 -0.77 -13.25 -17.13
C VAL A 149 -2.17 -13.28 -16.54
N CYS A 150 -2.56 -14.45 -16.04
CA CYS A 150 -3.84 -14.72 -15.41
C CYS A 150 -3.63 -15.19 -13.99
N THR A 151 -4.32 -14.59 -13.03
CA THR A 151 -4.27 -14.99 -11.62
C THR A 151 -5.66 -15.07 -11.02
N GLY A 152 -5.82 -15.89 -9.99
CA GLY A 152 -7.09 -16.02 -9.27
C GLY A 152 -7.11 -17.26 -8.40
N PHE A 153 -8.30 -17.66 -7.94
CA PHE A 153 -8.48 -18.81 -7.05
C PHE A 153 -9.32 -19.94 -7.64
N THR A 154 -8.94 -21.17 -7.31
CA THR A 154 -9.73 -22.39 -7.59
C THR A 154 -10.95 -22.48 -6.67
N SER A 155 -11.79 -23.50 -6.86
CA SER A 155 -12.89 -23.82 -5.94
C SER A 155 -12.41 -24.20 -4.53
N ASN A 156 -11.14 -24.58 -4.37
CA ASN A 156 -10.55 -24.98 -3.10
C ASN A 156 -9.77 -23.84 -2.41
N ASN A 157 -9.87 -22.60 -2.92
CA ASN A 157 -9.11 -21.43 -2.46
C ASN A 157 -7.58 -21.50 -2.67
N ASP A 158 -7.13 -22.33 -3.62
CA ASP A 158 -5.72 -22.35 -4.04
C ASP A 158 -5.43 -21.18 -4.98
N SER A 159 -4.28 -20.54 -4.79
CA SER A 159 -3.70 -19.53 -5.69
C SER A 159 -3.29 -20.14 -7.01
N ILE A 160 -3.75 -19.54 -8.11
CA ILE A 160 -3.34 -19.85 -9.48
C ILE A 160 -2.58 -18.67 -10.08
N LEU A 161 -1.51 -18.98 -10.80
CA LEU A 161 -0.87 -18.09 -11.76
C LEU A 161 -0.57 -18.87 -13.04
N GLN A 162 -1.14 -18.41 -14.15
CA GLN A 162 -0.84 -18.93 -15.48
C GLN A 162 -0.35 -17.80 -16.36
N ALA A 163 0.70 -18.03 -17.13
CA ALA A 163 1.20 -17.05 -18.08
C ALA A 163 1.36 -17.68 -19.47
N TYR A 164 1.05 -16.89 -20.50
CA TYR A 164 1.02 -17.33 -21.89
C TYR A 164 1.72 -16.30 -22.78
N ASN A 165 2.65 -16.77 -23.59
CA ASN A 165 3.25 -15.94 -24.63
C ASN A 165 2.46 -16.08 -25.94
N PRO A 166 2.13 -14.96 -26.60
CA PRO A 166 1.63 -15.00 -27.96
C PRO A 166 2.73 -15.51 -28.89
N LYS A 167 2.36 -16.35 -29.84
CA LYS A 167 3.23 -16.91 -30.85
C LYS A 167 2.53 -16.84 -32.20
N ILE A 168 3.12 -16.08 -33.11
CA ILE A 168 2.62 -15.90 -34.47
C ILE A 168 3.41 -16.83 -35.38
N GLU A 169 2.78 -17.90 -35.87
CA GLU A 169 3.36 -18.82 -36.84
C GLU A 169 2.53 -18.84 -38.12
N ARG A 170 3.14 -18.57 -39.28
CA ARG A 170 2.47 -18.61 -40.59
C ARG A 170 1.15 -17.82 -40.62
N ASN A 171 1.14 -16.64 -40.00
CA ASN A 171 -0.04 -15.77 -39.86
C ASN A 171 -1.17 -16.37 -39.00
N ARG A 172 -0.85 -17.31 -38.11
CA ARG A 172 -1.75 -17.82 -37.08
C ARG A 172 -1.19 -17.43 -35.72
N LEU A 173 -1.99 -16.68 -34.97
CA LEU A 173 -1.74 -16.42 -33.57
C LEU A 173 -2.01 -17.69 -32.76
N SER A 174 -1.22 -17.94 -31.74
CA SER A 174 -1.41 -19.01 -30.77
C SER A 174 -0.84 -18.58 -29.44
N PHE A 175 -1.31 -19.16 -28.34
CA PHE A 175 -0.80 -18.84 -27.01
C PHE A 175 -0.09 -20.06 -26.44
N THR A 176 1.21 -19.91 -26.20
CA THR A 176 2.02 -20.96 -25.57
C THR A 176 2.09 -20.70 -24.09
N LYS A 177 1.63 -21.66 -23.28
CA LYS A 177 1.71 -21.58 -21.82
C LYS A 177 3.17 -21.69 -21.39
N ILE A 178 3.67 -20.66 -20.69
CA ILE A 178 5.07 -20.59 -20.25
C ILE A 178 5.25 -20.89 -18.76
N ILE A 179 4.16 -20.81 -17.99
CA ILE A 179 4.12 -21.24 -16.59
C ILE A 179 2.68 -21.57 -16.18
N ASP A 180 2.54 -22.55 -15.29
CA ASP A 180 1.27 -22.98 -14.72
C ASP A 180 1.49 -23.36 -13.25
N LEU A 181 1.15 -22.45 -12.33
CA LEU A 181 1.39 -22.61 -10.91
C LEU A 181 0.07 -22.70 -10.15
N GLN A 182 0.02 -23.64 -9.21
CA GLN A 182 -1.06 -23.78 -8.23
C GLN A 182 -0.45 -24.01 -6.85
N THR A 183 -0.91 -23.26 -5.85
CA THR A 183 -0.45 -23.42 -4.45
C THR A 183 -1.53 -23.05 -3.45
N ASP A 184 -1.48 -23.65 -2.27
CA ASP A 184 -2.32 -23.25 -1.13
C ASP A 184 -1.84 -21.95 -0.44
N GLY A 185 -0.61 -21.51 -0.74
CA GLY A 185 -0.04 -20.24 -0.29
C GLY A 185 -0.25 -19.10 -1.29
N THR A 186 0.77 -18.26 -1.48
CA THR A 186 0.68 -17.07 -2.35
C THR A 186 1.78 -17.11 -3.42
N ILE A 187 1.47 -16.59 -4.60
CA ILE A 187 2.39 -16.46 -5.73
C ILE A 187 2.67 -14.98 -5.98
N PHE A 188 3.91 -14.61 -6.28
CA PHE A 188 4.36 -13.26 -6.58
C PHE A 188 5.15 -13.23 -7.89
N ILE A 189 4.97 -12.16 -8.65
CA ILE A 189 5.92 -11.78 -9.70
C ILE A 189 6.75 -10.66 -9.09
N GLN A 190 8.05 -10.88 -8.92
CA GLN A 190 8.94 -9.86 -8.40
C GLN A 190 9.34 -8.94 -9.54
N GLN A 191 8.65 -7.81 -9.66
CA GLN A 191 8.99 -6.79 -10.64
C GLN A 191 10.19 -5.99 -10.12
N ALA A 192 10.95 -5.45 -11.06
CA ALA A 192 12.04 -4.54 -10.77
C ALA A 192 11.94 -3.38 -11.78
N GLN A 193 12.34 -2.19 -11.35
CA GLN A 193 12.40 -1.04 -12.24
C GLN A 193 13.37 -1.34 -13.39
N ARG A 194 12.85 -1.32 -14.62
CA ARG A 194 13.68 -1.47 -15.82
C ARG A 194 14.49 -0.20 -16.05
N ASN A 195 15.70 -0.37 -16.55
CA ASN A 195 16.57 0.75 -16.88
C ASN A 195 16.03 1.53 -18.10
N ASP A 196 16.42 2.79 -18.23
CA ASP A 196 16.01 3.63 -19.37
C ASP A 196 16.44 3.02 -20.72
N ASN A 197 17.52 2.23 -20.72
CA ASN A 197 18.03 1.57 -21.93
C ASN A 197 17.07 0.51 -22.49
N TYR A 198 16.28 -0.13 -21.63
CA TYR A 198 15.25 -1.08 -22.05
C TYR A 198 14.21 -0.37 -22.93
N SER A 199 13.70 0.77 -22.48
CA SER A 199 12.65 1.53 -23.19
C SER A 199 13.20 2.33 -24.38
N ILE A 200 14.39 2.93 -24.26
CA ILE A 200 14.95 3.85 -25.28
C ILE A 200 15.67 3.07 -26.39
N TYR A 201 16.43 2.03 -26.03
CA TYR A 201 17.29 1.32 -26.97
C TYR A 201 16.76 -0.07 -27.34
N ASN A 202 15.55 -0.42 -26.92
CA ASN A 202 14.92 -1.72 -27.16
C ASN A 202 15.84 -2.90 -26.79
N MET A 203 16.63 -2.71 -25.73
CA MET A 203 17.52 -3.74 -25.19
C MET A 203 16.71 -4.70 -24.33
N ASN A 204 17.16 -5.95 -24.23
CA ASN A 204 16.55 -6.89 -23.30
C ASN A 204 16.89 -6.50 -21.85
N ALA A 205 15.91 -6.60 -20.96
CA ALA A 205 16.04 -6.41 -19.52
C ALA A 205 16.21 -7.74 -18.79
N GLU A 206 16.48 -7.66 -17.49
CA GLU A 206 16.38 -8.81 -16.60
C GLU A 206 14.92 -9.31 -16.54
N CYS A 207 14.78 -10.63 -16.48
CA CYS A 207 13.49 -11.30 -16.35
C CYS A 207 12.96 -11.10 -14.94
N PHE A 208 11.64 -11.01 -14.79
CA PHE A 208 11.01 -10.97 -13.47
C PHE A 208 10.88 -12.38 -12.90
N PRO A 209 11.51 -12.69 -11.74
CA PRO A 209 11.36 -14.00 -11.13
C PRO A 209 9.96 -14.15 -10.53
N ILE A 210 9.45 -15.38 -10.55
CA ILE A 210 8.17 -15.74 -9.95
C ILE A 210 8.44 -16.51 -8.67
N ILE A 211 7.95 -16.00 -7.54
CA ILE A 211 8.14 -16.61 -6.23
C ILE A 211 6.82 -17.24 -5.78
N MET A 212 6.86 -18.53 -5.52
CA MET A 212 5.73 -19.30 -5.01
C MET A 212 6.00 -19.71 -3.56
N TYR A 213 5.03 -19.44 -2.69
CA TYR A 213 5.01 -19.97 -1.33
C TYR A 213 3.98 -21.08 -1.25
N SER A 214 4.36 -22.20 -0.64
CA SER A 214 3.51 -23.36 -0.41
C SER A 214 3.69 -23.86 1.02
N THR A 215 2.69 -24.57 1.51
CA THR A 215 2.74 -25.20 2.82
C THR A 215 2.95 -26.69 2.65
N GLU A 216 4.02 -27.22 3.25
CA GLU A 216 4.31 -28.65 3.25
C GLU A 216 4.10 -29.25 4.65
N GLU A 217 3.51 -30.43 4.70
CA GLU A 217 3.41 -31.24 5.91
C GLU A 217 4.74 -31.95 6.18
N LEU A 218 5.24 -31.85 7.42
CA LEU A 218 6.47 -32.53 7.80
C LEU A 218 6.23 -34.04 7.94
N PRO A 219 7.10 -34.90 7.37
CA PRO A 219 7.00 -36.35 7.57
C PRO A 219 7.06 -36.69 9.06
N ASN A 220 6.02 -37.36 9.56
CA ASN A 220 5.88 -37.78 10.96
C ASN A 220 5.71 -36.65 12.01
N SER A 221 5.26 -35.46 11.60
CA SER A 221 4.81 -34.40 12.52
C SER A 221 3.45 -33.85 12.09
N THR A 222 2.70 -33.26 13.03
CA THR A 222 1.51 -32.44 12.73
C THR A 222 1.88 -31.00 12.36
N ASP A 223 3.17 -30.66 12.38
CA ASP A 223 3.66 -29.32 12.09
C ASP A 223 3.75 -29.08 10.57
N TYR A 224 3.46 -27.85 10.20
CA TYR A 224 3.55 -27.37 8.83
C TYR A 224 4.80 -26.49 8.66
N GLU A 225 5.47 -26.62 7.52
CA GLU A 225 6.57 -25.74 7.12
C GLU A 225 6.23 -25.00 5.82
N GLN A 226 6.70 -23.76 5.71
CA GLN A 226 6.61 -23.03 4.46
C GLN A 226 7.81 -23.30 3.56
N VAL A 227 7.51 -23.53 2.29
CA VAL A 227 8.50 -23.70 1.24
C VAL A 227 8.37 -22.57 0.24
N GLN A 228 9.49 -21.89 0.00
CA GLN A 228 9.64 -20.90 -1.05
C GLN A 228 10.29 -21.53 -2.27
N THR A 229 9.60 -21.48 -3.40
CA THR A 229 10.11 -21.93 -4.70
C THR A 229 10.24 -20.72 -5.63
N THR A 230 11.43 -20.48 -6.15
CA THR A 230 11.69 -19.40 -7.11
C THR A 230 11.81 -19.98 -8.52
N TYR A 231 11.05 -19.38 -9.44
CA TYR A 231 11.06 -19.68 -10.85
C TYR A 231 11.70 -18.53 -11.62
N GLU A 232 12.60 -18.86 -12.53
CA GLU A 232 13.23 -17.89 -13.43
C GLU A 232 13.04 -18.31 -14.88
N TRP A 233 13.08 -17.32 -15.77
CA TRP A 233 12.91 -17.54 -17.20
C TRP A 233 14.12 -18.24 -17.80
N ASN A 234 13.89 -19.31 -18.56
CA ASN A 234 14.91 -20.00 -19.32
C ASN A 234 14.74 -19.71 -20.82
N ASN A 235 15.67 -18.92 -21.38
CA ASN A 235 15.68 -18.55 -22.79
C ASN A 235 15.75 -19.75 -23.77
N LYS A 236 16.34 -20.89 -23.37
CA LYS A 236 16.51 -22.05 -24.25
C LYS A 236 15.22 -22.83 -24.41
N THR A 237 14.47 -22.99 -23.33
CA THR A 237 13.21 -23.72 -23.29
C THR A 237 12.00 -22.81 -23.49
N SER A 238 12.20 -21.49 -23.41
CA SER A 238 11.14 -20.48 -23.53
C SER A 238 10.02 -20.66 -22.51
N ASP A 239 10.39 -21.09 -21.30
CA ASP A 239 9.49 -21.31 -20.17
C ASP A 239 10.16 -20.93 -18.84
N TYR A 240 9.37 -20.83 -17.79
CA TYR A 240 9.87 -20.61 -16.43
C TYR A 240 10.22 -21.94 -15.76
N GLN A 241 11.40 -22.00 -15.14
CA GLN A 241 11.92 -23.20 -14.48
C GLN A 241 12.30 -22.91 -13.03
N ILE A 242 12.23 -23.94 -12.20
CA ILE A 242 12.64 -23.85 -10.80
C ILE A 242 14.16 -23.64 -10.73
N THR A 243 14.58 -22.50 -10.18
CA THR A 243 16.00 -22.21 -9.93
C THR A 243 16.38 -22.52 -8.49
N SER A 244 15.47 -22.29 -7.53
CA SER A 244 15.73 -22.57 -6.12
C SER A 244 14.48 -22.99 -5.35
N THR A 245 14.71 -23.80 -4.31
CA THR A 245 13.69 -24.20 -3.34
C THR A 245 14.30 -24.09 -1.96
N THR A 246 13.75 -23.22 -1.13
CA THR A 246 14.25 -22.95 0.22
C THR A 246 13.15 -23.24 1.23
N ARG A 247 13.44 -24.15 2.16
CA ARG A 247 12.57 -24.40 3.32
C ARG A 247 12.79 -23.33 4.37
N LEU A 248 11.73 -22.65 4.78
CA LEU A 248 11.78 -21.62 5.81
C LEU A 248 11.65 -22.27 7.20
N SER A 249 12.63 -23.12 7.56
CA SER A 249 12.63 -23.97 8.77
C SER A 249 12.58 -23.22 10.11
N SER A 250 12.85 -21.91 10.09
CA SER A 250 12.78 -21.05 11.28
C SER A 250 11.36 -20.65 11.70
N LYS A 251 10.32 -21.03 10.95
CA LYS A 251 8.93 -20.61 11.18
C LYS A 251 7.99 -21.80 11.32
N LYS A 252 8.20 -22.59 12.37
CA LYS A 252 7.28 -23.67 12.74
C LYS A 252 6.06 -23.06 13.39
N ILE A 253 4.88 -23.42 12.91
CA ILE A 253 3.63 -23.03 13.53
C ILE A 253 3.08 -24.28 14.21
N ALA A 254 2.90 -24.22 15.53
CA ALA A 254 2.33 -25.34 16.26
C ALA A 254 0.94 -25.65 15.69
N ALA A 255 0.70 -26.91 15.30
CA ALA A 255 -0.55 -27.35 14.68
C ALA A 255 -1.81 -26.91 15.44
N LYS A 256 -1.72 -26.85 16.78
CA LYS A 256 -2.81 -26.41 17.67
C LYS A 256 -3.14 -24.92 17.56
N GLU A 257 -2.15 -24.06 17.34
CA GLU A 257 -2.37 -22.63 17.14
C GLU A 257 -2.85 -22.35 15.71
N LEU A 258 -2.33 -23.07 14.71
CA LEU A 258 -2.88 -23.05 13.36
C LEU A 258 -4.35 -23.45 13.34
N ALA A 259 -4.70 -24.57 13.97
CA ALA A 259 -6.09 -25.03 14.04
C ALA A 259 -7.00 -24.05 14.79
N ARG A 260 -6.46 -23.21 15.68
CA ARG A 260 -7.22 -22.14 16.32
C ARG A 260 -7.47 -20.97 15.37
N ILE A 261 -6.47 -20.56 14.58
CA ILE A 261 -6.56 -19.40 13.68
C ILE A 261 -7.31 -19.76 12.38
N LEU A 262 -7.08 -20.97 11.87
CA LEU A 262 -7.64 -21.53 10.63
C LEU A 262 -8.74 -22.55 10.95
N ASP A 263 -9.65 -22.21 11.85
CA ASP A 263 -10.78 -23.07 12.26
C ASP A 263 -11.92 -23.12 11.22
N GLY A 264 -11.75 -22.46 10.08
CA GLY A 264 -12.78 -22.33 9.05
C GLY A 264 -13.78 -21.20 9.31
N ASN A 265 -13.58 -20.38 10.35
CA ASN A 265 -14.41 -19.22 10.65
C ASN A 265 -13.69 -17.90 10.30
N VAL A 266 -14.33 -17.09 9.46
CA VAL A 266 -13.84 -15.76 9.06
C VAL A 266 -13.56 -14.91 10.29
N SER A 267 -14.47 -14.89 11.27
CA SER A 267 -14.36 -14.05 12.47
C SER A 267 -13.08 -14.36 13.26
N THR A 268 -12.74 -15.64 13.39
CA THR A 268 -11.54 -16.08 14.10
C THR A 268 -10.26 -15.54 13.44
N PHE A 269 -10.17 -15.61 12.11
CA PHE A 269 -9.02 -15.07 11.38
C PHE A 269 -8.99 -13.54 11.40
N THR A 270 -10.14 -12.86 11.27
CA THR A 270 -10.19 -11.39 11.37
C THR A 270 -9.76 -10.89 12.74
N ASN A 271 -10.17 -11.56 13.82
CA ASN A 271 -9.73 -11.25 15.18
C ASN A 271 -8.23 -11.53 15.37
N PHE A 272 -7.67 -12.52 14.66
CA PHE A 272 -6.23 -12.72 14.63
C PHE A 272 -5.49 -11.57 13.94
N LEU A 273 -6.05 -10.99 12.88
CA LEU A 273 -5.46 -9.83 12.19
C LEU A 273 -5.53 -8.53 13.01
N ASP A 274 -6.46 -8.43 13.96
CA ASP A 274 -6.62 -7.24 14.82
C ASP A 274 -5.28 -6.76 15.40
N GLY A 275 -4.99 -5.48 15.17
CA GLY A 275 -3.80 -4.79 15.68
C GLY A 275 -2.83 -4.31 14.62
N LEU A 276 -1.68 -3.82 15.10
CA LEU A 276 -0.63 -3.23 14.28
C LEU A 276 0.34 -4.29 13.77
N TRP A 277 0.64 -4.20 12.48
CA TRP A 277 1.61 -5.01 11.75
C TRP A 277 2.64 -4.09 11.11
N TYR A 278 3.90 -4.50 11.11
CA TYR A 278 4.98 -3.73 10.50
C TYR A 278 5.81 -4.59 9.57
N ARG A 279 6.21 -4.01 8.44
CA ARG A 279 7.19 -4.60 7.53
C ARG A 279 8.55 -3.97 7.81
N PRO A 280 9.57 -4.76 8.19
CA PRO A 280 10.91 -4.23 8.38
C PRO A 280 11.50 -3.81 7.02
N GLY A 281 11.86 -2.53 6.89
CA GLY A 281 12.59 -2.00 5.74
C GLY A 281 14.11 -2.15 5.89
N THR A 282 14.82 -2.20 4.76
CA THR A 282 16.30 -2.27 4.73
C THR A 282 16.98 -0.92 5.00
N SER A 283 16.24 0.19 4.93
CA SER A 283 16.79 1.56 4.97
C SER A 283 15.98 2.53 5.85
N GLY A 284 15.29 2.04 6.89
CA GLY A 284 14.47 2.88 7.78
C GLY A 284 13.04 3.18 7.28
N GLU A 285 12.69 2.76 6.07
CA GLU A 285 11.32 2.73 5.54
C GLU A 285 10.53 1.59 6.19
N SER A 286 9.96 1.83 7.38
CA SER A 286 9.05 0.87 8.01
C SER A 286 7.63 1.17 7.56
N ARG A 287 6.99 0.18 6.95
CA ARG A 287 5.58 0.26 6.54
C ARG A 287 4.71 -0.38 7.59
N TYR A 288 3.60 0.26 7.92
CA TYR A 288 2.69 -0.18 8.94
C TYR A 288 1.31 -0.45 8.36
N LEU A 289 0.68 -1.49 8.88
CA LEU A 289 -0.70 -1.87 8.58
C LEU A 289 -1.44 -2.04 9.88
N PHE A 290 -2.61 -1.44 9.99
CA PHE A 290 -3.48 -1.62 11.14
C PHE A 290 -4.81 -2.20 10.65
N PHE A 291 -5.17 -3.36 11.18
CA PHE A 291 -6.48 -3.96 10.94
C PHE A 291 -7.35 -3.67 12.15
N ASP A 292 -8.51 -3.06 11.92
CA ASP A 292 -9.56 -2.88 12.91
C ASP A 292 -10.84 -3.58 12.44
N PRO A 293 -11.03 -4.86 12.77
CA PRO A 293 -12.24 -5.59 12.42
C PRO A 293 -13.51 -5.03 13.08
N LYS A 294 -13.39 -4.25 14.17
CA LYS A 294 -14.56 -3.70 14.88
C LYS A 294 -15.11 -2.47 14.19
N SER A 295 -14.22 -1.63 13.68
CA SER A 295 -14.57 -0.45 12.88
C SER A 295 -14.70 -0.77 11.39
N GLU A 296 -14.43 -2.03 11.00
CA GLU A 296 -14.37 -2.48 9.60
C GLU A 296 -13.39 -1.63 8.78
N GLU A 297 -12.19 -1.39 9.32
CA GLU A 297 -11.16 -0.55 8.70
C GLU A 297 -9.82 -1.26 8.51
N ILE A 298 -9.12 -0.87 7.44
CA ILE A 298 -7.72 -1.21 7.22
C ILE A 298 -6.95 0.08 6.92
N ILE A 299 -5.94 0.36 7.74
CA ILE A 299 -5.13 1.58 7.65
C ILE A 299 -3.72 1.21 7.21
N PHE A 300 -3.28 1.83 6.12
CA PHE A 300 -1.95 1.72 5.58
C PHE A 300 -1.18 2.99 5.94
N PHE A 301 0.03 2.84 6.47
CA PHE A 301 0.86 3.97 6.84
C PHE A 301 2.32 3.75 6.44
N ASP A 302 2.84 4.71 5.68
CA ASP A 302 4.26 4.90 5.38
C ASP A 302 4.61 6.35 5.74
N GLN A 303 5.88 6.67 5.94
CA GLN A 303 6.41 7.91 6.53
C GLN A 303 5.66 9.22 6.19
N SER A 304 5.10 9.33 4.98
CA SER A 304 4.34 10.47 4.48
C SER A 304 2.93 10.15 3.95
N ILE A 305 2.55 8.87 3.85
CA ILE A 305 1.31 8.42 3.19
C ILE A 305 0.46 7.65 4.19
N GLN A 306 -0.78 8.10 4.39
CA GLN A 306 -1.81 7.36 5.10
C GLN A 306 -2.97 7.07 4.15
N GLU A 307 -3.32 5.80 4.00
CA GLU A 307 -4.50 5.38 3.24
C GLU A 307 -5.43 4.59 4.15
N VAL A 308 -6.73 4.91 4.13
CA VAL A 308 -7.75 4.24 4.94
C VAL A 308 -8.75 3.56 4.01
N TYR A 309 -9.04 2.29 4.28
CA TYR A 309 -9.97 1.47 3.52
C TYR A 309 -11.10 0.95 4.41
N ASP A 310 -12.33 1.02 3.90
CA ASP A 310 -13.49 0.34 4.46
C ASP A 310 -13.47 -1.14 4.06
N TRP A 311 -13.46 -2.02 5.06
CA TRP A 311 -13.47 -3.46 4.91
C TRP A 311 -14.85 -3.92 4.43
N LEU A 312 -14.95 -4.40 3.18
CA LEU A 312 -16.23 -4.77 2.58
C LEU A 312 -16.61 -6.24 2.79
N ASN A 313 -15.67 -7.15 2.56
CA ASN A 313 -15.95 -8.59 2.60
C ASN A 313 -14.66 -9.38 2.85
N SER A 314 -14.83 -10.61 3.34
CA SER A 314 -13.74 -11.57 3.50
C SER A 314 -14.11 -12.97 3.07
N THR A 315 -13.11 -13.70 2.57
CA THR A 315 -13.24 -15.11 2.20
C THR A 315 -12.01 -15.84 2.70
N LEU A 316 -12.21 -16.94 3.44
CA LEU A 316 -11.09 -17.72 3.95
C LEU A 316 -10.33 -18.43 2.83
N ARG A 317 -9.04 -18.60 3.04
CA ARG A 317 -8.14 -19.44 2.26
C ARG A 317 -7.65 -20.61 3.12
N LYS A 318 -7.07 -21.62 2.50
CA LYS A 318 -6.50 -22.78 3.22
C LYS A 318 -5.46 -22.36 4.28
N THR A 319 -4.70 -21.31 4.00
CA THR A 319 -3.61 -20.81 4.86
C THR A 319 -3.76 -19.33 5.20
N GLY A 320 -4.94 -18.73 5.04
CA GLY A 320 -5.09 -17.28 5.11
C GLY A 320 -6.50 -16.76 4.91
N ILE A 321 -6.60 -15.49 4.51
CA ILE A 321 -7.85 -14.80 4.21
C ILE A 321 -7.66 -13.87 3.01
N TYR A 322 -8.71 -13.75 2.22
CA TYR A 322 -8.84 -12.77 1.15
C TYR A 322 -9.82 -11.69 1.60
N ILE A 323 -9.45 -10.41 1.49
CA ILE A 323 -10.26 -9.27 1.92
C ILE A 323 -10.44 -8.31 0.76
N SER A 324 -11.66 -7.84 0.53
CA SER A 324 -11.93 -6.71 -0.36
C SER A 324 -12.22 -5.47 0.47
N ALA A 325 -11.63 -4.34 0.14
CA ALA A 325 -11.88 -3.06 0.81
C ALA A 325 -11.94 -1.91 -0.18
N SER A 326 -12.67 -0.84 0.14
CA SER A 326 -12.75 0.38 -0.68
C SER A 326 -12.05 1.55 0.00
N ASN A 327 -11.32 2.36 -0.75
CA ASN A 327 -10.64 3.53 -0.22
C ASN A 327 -11.66 4.58 0.26
N LYS A 328 -11.46 5.14 1.46
CA LYS A 328 -12.34 6.18 2.02
C LYS A 328 -12.28 7.52 1.29
N SER A 329 -11.11 7.87 0.77
CA SER A 329 -10.85 9.17 0.15
C SER A 329 -11.15 9.18 -1.35
N ILE A 330 -11.07 8.01 -2.00
CA ILE A 330 -11.28 7.86 -3.45
C ILE A 330 -12.42 6.88 -3.68
N SER A 331 -13.60 7.42 -3.96
CA SER A 331 -14.77 6.63 -4.37
C SER A 331 -14.42 5.79 -5.60
N ASN A 332 -14.80 4.51 -5.60
CA ASN A 332 -14.54 3.51 -6.64
C ASN A 332 -13.11 2.93 -6.70
N LEU A 333 -12.21 3.29 -5.79
CA LEU A 333 -10.95 2.58 -5.63
C LEU A 333 -11.16 1.38 -4.69
N VAL A 334 -11.39 0.20 -5.26
CA VAL A 334 -11.42 -1.07 -4.52
C VAL A 334 -10.04 -1.70 -4.54
N ARG A 335 -9.63 -2.28 -3.41
CA ARG A 335 -8.41 -3.07 -3.27
C ARG A 335 -8.75 -4.43 -2.71
N TYR A 336 -8.00 -5.42 -3.18
CA TYR A 336 -8.08 -6.79 -2.73
C TYR A 336 -6.80 -7.20 -2.05
N PHE A 337 -6.90 -7.72 -0.83
CA PHE A 337 -5.78 -8.16 -0.01
C PHE A 337 -5.82 -9.67 0.10
N ASP A 338 -4.80 -10.33 -0.44
CA ASP A 338 -4.53 -11.74 -0.19
C ASP A 338 -3.52 -11.85 0.96
N ILE A 339 -4.01 -12.29 2.11
CA ILE A 339 -3.25 -12.38 3.35
C ILE A 339 -3.04 -13.84 3.70
N ALA A 340 -1.79 -14.30 3.69
CA ALA A 340 -1.40 -15.65 4.09
C ALA A 340 -0.70 -15.64 5.44
N LEU A 341 -1.01 -16.61 6.28
CA LEU A 341 -0.36 -16.83 7.57
C LEU A 341 1.03 -17.42 7.34
N VAL A 342 2.06 -16.81 7.94
CA VAL A 342 3.46 -17.27 7.85
C VAL A 342 3.95 -17.83 9.19
N SER A 343 3.56 -17.19 10.28
CA SER A 343 3.71 -17.67 11.66
C SER A 343 2.65 -17.01 12.55
N VAL A 344 2.62 -17.35 13.84
CA VAL A 344 1.68 -16.73 14.80
C VAL A 344 1.85 -15.20 14.88
N ASP A 345 3.03 -14.70 14.56
CA ASP A 345 3.40 -13.29 14.59
C ASP A 345 3.80 -12.75 13.23
N GLU A 346 3.67 -13.50 12.14
CA GLU A 346 3.99 -13.02 10.80
C GLU A 346 2.91 -13.40 9.79
N ILE A 347 2.53 -12.43 8.99
CA ILE A 347 1.64 -12.60 7.84
C ILE A 347 2.34 -12.13 6.59
N ARG A 348 1.90 -12.66 5.46
CA ARG A 348 2.30 -12.20 4.15
C ARG A 348 1.10 -11.58 3.47
N ILE A 349 1.29 -10.40 2.91
CA ILE A 349 0.22 -9.65 2.25
C ILE A 349 0.61 -9.46 0.79
N ARG A 350 -0.35 -9.70 -0.08
CA ARG A 350 -0.35 -9.32 -1.49
C ARG A 350 -1.57 -8.45 -1.75
N VAL A 351 -1.32 -7.19 -2.04
CA VAL A 351 -2.31 -6.19 -2.41
C VAL A 351 -2.49 -6.24 -3.92
N ARG A 352 -3.75 -6.22 -4.35
CA ARG A 352 -4.13 -6.07 -5.76
C ARG A 352 -5.08 -4.90 -5.84
N ASP A 353 -4.82 -4.00 -6.76
CA ASP A 353 -5.73 -2.91 -7.06
C ASP A 353 -6.85 -3.39 -7.99
N ASP A 354 -8.09 -2.94 -7.73
CA ASP A 354 -9.22 -3.01 -8.67
C ASP A 354 -9.26 -1.78 -9.57
N VAL A 355 -8.10 -1.18 -9.87
CA VAL A 355 -8.07 -0.24 -10.98
C VAL A 355 -7.98 -1.10 -12.23
N ARG A 356 -9.07 -1.19 -12.99
CA ARG A 356 -9.17 -1.84 -14.31
C ARG A 356 -8.27 -1.17 -15.39
N MET A 357 -7.24 -0.45 -14.95
CA MET A 357 -6.16 0.14 -15.70
C MET A 357 -4.89 -0.59 -15.27
N VAL A 358 -4.08 -1.05 -16.23
CA VAL A 358 -2.80 -1.72 -15.95
C VAL A 358 -1.87 -0.73 -15.24
N ILE A 359 -1.94 -0.65 -13.92
CA ILE A 359 -0.95 0.06 -13.13
C ILE A 359 0.21 -0.92 -12.94
N GLY A 360 1.20 -0.82 -13.83
CA GLY A 360 2.45 -1.59 -13.77
C GLY A 360 3.40 -1.14 -12.66
N THR A 361 2.88 -0.80 -11.48
CA THR A 361 3.69 -0.42 -10.33
C THR A 361 3.51 -1.43 -9.22
N ASP A 362 4.62 -1.87 -8.62
CA ASP A 362 4.59 -2.63 -7.38
C ASP A 362 3.69 -1.93 -6.36
N THR A 363 2.74 -2.67 -5.81
CA THR A 363 2.05 -2.23 -4.62
C THR A 363 3.11 -2.18 -3.51
N LEU A 364 3.44 -0.97 -3.05
CA LEU A 364 4.42 -0.75 -1.97
C LEU A 364 4.10 -1.60 -0.72
N TRP A 365 2.86 -2.06 -0.61
CA TRP A 365 2.33 -2.82 0.50
C TRP A 365 2.57 -4.34 0.41
N ASP A 366 3.07 -4.87 -0.70
CA ASP A 366 3.36 -6.31 -0.84
C ASP A 366 4.57 -6.73 0.01
N GLY A 367 4.43 -7.79 0.80
CA GLY A 367 5.53 -8.32 1.58
C GLY A 367 5.14 -9.13 2.81
N VAL A 368 6.13 -9.41 3.65
CA VAL A 368 5.96 -10.09 4.95
C VAL A 368 5.92 -9.04 6.05
N TYR A 369 4.87 -9.07 6.84
CA TYR A 369 4.63 -8.21 7.99
C TYR A 369 4.73 -9.01 9.27
N LYS A 370 5.20 -8.36 10.33
CA LYS A 370 5.24 -8.92 11.67
C LYS A 370 4.22 -8.23 12.54
N LYS A 371 3.50 -9.01 13.34
CA LYS A 371 2.59 -8.48 14.34
C LYS A 371 3.44 -7.74 15.35
N THR A 372 3.10 -6.49 15.61
CA THR A 372 3.59 -5.82 16.80
C THR A 372 2.91 -6.54 17.96
N SER A 373 3.60 -7.55 18.47
CA SER A 373 3.23 -8.18 19.74
C SER A 373 3.09 -7.03 20.72
N GLN A 374 1.90 -6.86 21.31
CA GLN A 374 1.79 -6.12 22.55
C GLN A 374 2.55 -6.90 23.64
N ASN A 375 3.87 -6.83 23.57
CA ASN A 375 4.64 -6.44 24.73
C ASN A 375 4.59 -4.91 24.81
N MET A 376 3.39 -4.36 25.07
CA MET A 376 3.32 -3.17 25.93
C MET A 376 3.94 -3.46 27.32
N ASN A 377 4.22 -4.74 27.63
CA ASN A 377 5.04 -5.20 28.74
C ASN A 377 6.33 -5.90 28.28
N THR A 378 7.19 -5.21 27.53
CA THR A 378 8.67 -5.36 27.57
C THR A 378 9.28 -4.36 26.58
N ILE A 379 9.17 -3.05 26.84
CA ILE A 379 10.34 -2.40 27.43
C ILE A 379 10.82 -3.29 28.56
N LYS A 380 11.87 -4.10 28.29
CA LYS A 380 12.64 -4.68 29.38
C LYS A 380 12.88 -3.55 30.35
N THR A 381 12.34 -3.70 31.54
CA THR A 381 12.61 -2.93 32.72
C THR A 381 14.13 -2.96 32.96
N GLN A 382 14.89 -2.17 32.20
CA GLN A 382 15.68 -1.16 32.87
C GLN A 382 14.63 -0.29 33.53
N GLU A 383 14.68 -0.17 34.85
CA GLU A 383 13.82 0.73 35.62
C GLU A 383 13.71 2.06 34.87
N ASN A 384 12.61 2.22 34.12
CA ASN A 384 12.42 3.36 33.24
C ASN A 384 12.27 4.57 34.18
N LYS A 385 13.18 5.53 34.07
CA LYS A 385 13.15 6.82 34.81
C LYS A 385 11.84 7.61 34.61
N ILE A 386 11.03 7.20 33.64
CA ILE A 386 9.72 7.77 33.28
C ILE A 386 8.62 7.45 34.31
N VAL A 387 8.59 6.24 34.88
CA VAL A 387 7.60 5.88 35.93
C VAL A 387 7.86 6.65 37.24
N PRO A 388 9.12 6.82 37.69
CA PRO A 388 9.46 7.77 38.73
C PRO A 388 9.12 9.22 38.39
N LEU A 389 9.22 9.68 37.14
CA LEU A 389 8.90 11.08 36.78
C LEU A 389 7.43 11.40 37.02
N VAL A 390 6.50 10.65 36.42
CA VAL A 390 5.05 10.94 36.55
C VAL A 390 4.64 10.80 38.01
N LYS A 391 5.15 9.78 38.70
CA LYS A 391 4.92 9.60 40.13
C LYS A 391 5.44 10.78 40.94
N ASN A 392 6.68 11.24 40.70
CA ASN A 392 7.22 12.42 41.38
C ASN A 392 6.42 13.69 41.07
N MET A 393 6.01 13.91 39.82
CA MET A 393 5.24 15.08 39.41
C MET A 393 3.86 15.15 40.08
N GLU A 394 3.23 14.00 40.33
CA GLU A 394 1.90 13.89 40.96
C GLU A 394 1.98 13.68 42.49
N GLU A 395 3.17 13.41 43.04
CA GLU A 395 3.41 13.24 44.48
C GLU A 395 3.15 14.55 45.25
N GLY A 396 2.51 14.47 46.42
CA GLY A 396 2.24 15.65 47.26
C GLY A 396 1.19 16.61 46.68
N ALA A 397 0.08 16.06 46.16
CA ALA A 397 -1.00 16.77 45.46
C ALA A 397 -0.62 17.38 44.09
N GLY A 398 0.55 16.99 43.55
CA GLY A 398 1.02 17.38 42.23
C GLY A 398 1.28 18.89 42.06
N LYS A 399 1.44 19.63 43.17
CA LYS A 399 1.61 21.09 43.17
C LYS A 399 3.09 21.49 43.15
N TRP A 400 3.44 22.34 42.19
CA TRP A 400 4.79 22.85 41.97
C TRP A 400 4.79 24.36 41.81
N ASN A 401 5.81 25.02 42.36
CA ASN A 401 6.10 26.43 42.14
C ASN A 401 6.94 26.58 40.87
N PHE A 402 6.45 27.39 39.93
CA PHE A 402 7.14 27.76 38.72
C PHE A 402 7.22 29.27 38.62
N GLN A 403 8.39 29.86 38.89
CA GLN A 403 8.58 31.31 39.00
C GLN A 403 7.59 31.92 40.03
N ASN A 404 6.56 32.63 39.57
CA ASN A 404 5.50 33.22 40.39
C ASN A 404 4.14 32.50 40.26
N ASN A 405 4.12 31.39 39.52
CA ASN A 405 2.91 30.64 39.18
C ASN A 405 2.88 29.30 39.91
N THR A 406 1.68 28.76 40.09
CA THR A 406 1.49 27.40 40.61
C THR A 406 1.08 26.47 39.48
N VAL A 407 1.80 25.35 39.33
CA VAL A 407 1.47 24.28 38.39
C VAL A 407 0.93 23.09 39.16
N VAL A 408 -0.19 22.53 38.72
CA VAL A 408 -0.76 21.30 39.26
C VAL A 408 -0.75 20.22 38.18
N PHE A 409 -0.11 19.09 38.45
CA PHE A 409 -0.14 17.89 37.59
C PHE A 409 -1.07 16.84 38.21
N ALA A 410 -2.02 16.35 37.42
CA ALA A 410 -2.90 15.25 37.82
C ALA A 410 -3.40 14.50 36.60
N GLU A 411 -3.25 13.17 36.58
CA GLU A 411 -3.86 12.26 35.62
C GLU A 411 -3.59 12.64 34.14
N GLY A 412 -2.39 13.11 33.83
CA GLY A 412 -1.99 13.52 32.47
C GLY A 412 -2.46 14.91 32.05
N VAL A 413 -3.04 15.68 32.98
CA VAL A 413 -3.47 17.07 32.77
C VAL A 413 -2.63 17.99 33.66
N PHE A 414 -2.17 19.11 33.10
CA PHE A 414 -1.55 20.17 33.87
C PHE A 414 -2.42 21.41 33.90
N THR A 415 -2.40 22.10 35.04
CA THR A 415 -3.05 23.39 35.23
C THR A 415 -2.02 24.40 35.72
N LEU A 416 -1.74 25.41 34.92
CA LEU A 416 -0.91 26.56 35.27
C LEU A 416 -1.83 27.69 35.77
N THR A 417 -1.61 28.14 36.99
CA THR A 417 -2.34 29.27 37.61
C THR A 417 -1.38 30.42 37.87
N ASP A 418 -1.62 31.56 37.22
CA ASP A 418 -1.05 32.86 37.55
C ASP A 418 -2.09 33.66 38.36
N ASN A 419 -1.69 34.77 38.98
CA ASN A 419 -2.51 35.66 39.81
C ASN A 419 -3.78 36.19 39.11
N THR A 420 -3.89 36.07 37.79
CA THR A 420 -5.05 36.56 37.01
C THR A 420 -5.57 35.61 35.93
N THR A 421 -4.84 34.53 35.58
CA THR A 421 -5.19 33.64 34.47
C THR A 421 -4.94 32.17 34.82
N LYS A 422 -5.78 31.29 34.27
CA LYS A 422 -5.68 29.84 34.39
C LYS A 422 -5.52 29.25 33.01
N SER A 423 -4.42 28.55 32.76
CA SER A 423 -4.15 27.83 31.53
C SER A 423 -4.12 26.33 31.81
N THR A 424 -4.78 25.55 30.96
CA THR A 424 -4.86 24.09 31.05
C THR A 424 -4.18 23.45 29.85
N GLY A 425 -3.77 22.19 30.01
CA GLY A 425 -3.20 21.42 28.94
C GLY A 425 -2.98 19.97 29.33
N VAL A 426 -2.51 19.19 28.37
CA VAL A 426 -2.18 17.77 28.55
C VAL A 426 -0.67 17.58 28.52
N TYR A 427 -0.18 16.63 29.30
CA TYR A 427 1.20 16.17 29.22
C TYR A 427 1.27 14.68 28.92
N THR A 428 2.25 14.30 28.11
CA THR A 428 2.53 12.90 27.80
C THR A 428 4.02 12.65 27.81
N THR A 429 4.43 11.47 28.27
CA THR A 429 5.83 11.05 28.28
C THR A 429 6.09 10.12 27.10
N THR A 430 7.17 10.35 26.36
CA THR A 430 7.55 9.53 25.21
C THR A 430 9.06 9.31 25.19
N THR A 431 9.51 8.20 24.62
CA THR A 431 10.93 7.94 24.38
C THR A 431 11.18 8.03 22.89
N LEU A 432 11.95 9.03 22.45
CA LEU A 432 12.34 9.23 21.06
C LEU A 432 13.86 9.15 20.94
N PHE A 433 14.36 8.40 19.96
CA PHE A 433 15.81 8.24 19.71
C PHE A 433 16.61 7.87 20.98
N ASN A 434 16.07 6.97 21.82
CA ASN A 434 16.68 6.55 23.08
C ASN A 434 16.87 7.69 24.12
N THR A 435 16.07 8.76 24.00
CA THR A 435 16.01 9.89 24.94
C THR A 435 14.59 9.99 25.50
N ASP A 436 14.46 10.02 26.82
CA ASP A 436 13.18 10.20 27.49
C ASP A 436 12.78 11.67 27.47
N LEU A 437 11.60 11.94 26.92
CA LEU A 437 11.04 13.27 26.74
C LEU A 437 9.66 13.37 27.39
N ILE A 438 9.31 14.57 27.80
CA ILE A 438 7.94 14.95 28.14
C ILE A 438 7.46 15.97 27.11
N GLN A 439 6.26 15.77 26.61
CA GLN A 439 5.58 16.70 25.74
C GLN A 439 4.47 17.37 26.55
N PHE A 440 4.47 18.70 26.55
CA PHE A 440 3.34 19.48 27.04
C PHE A 440 2.61 20.08 25.85
N LYS A 441 1.29 20.01 25.89
CA LYS A 441 0.40 20.67 24.92
C LYS A 441 -0.63 21.47 25.70
N ALA A 442 -0.42 22.77 25.76
CA ALA A 442 -1.38 23.70 26.36
C ALA A 442 -2.54 23.99 25.41
N ASP A 443 -3.70 24.34 25.97
CA ASP A 443 -4.84 24.85 25.22
C ASP A 443 -4.59 26.27 24.69
N ASP A 444 -3.68 27.01 25.34
CA ASP A 444 -3.18 28.32 24.91
C ASP A 444 -1.83 28.16 24.20
N GLU A 445 -1.76 28.55 22.92
CA GLU A 445 -0.56 28.45 22.09
C GLU A 445 0.64 29.23 22.68
N ASN A 446 0.39 30.28 23.47
CA ASN A 446 1.44 31.11 24.09
C ASN A 446 1.89 30.61 25.47
N CYS A 447 1.44 29.43 25.91
CA CYS A 447 1.83 28.87 27.19
C CYS A 447 3.32 28.49 27.19
N LEU A 448 4.03 28.86 28.26
CA LEU A 448 5.45 28.54 28.46
C LEU A 448 5.72 27.01 28.53
N LEU A 449 4.70 26.23 28.86
CA LEU A 449 4.72 24.76 28.91
C LEU A 449 4.12 24.18 27.63
N ASN A 450 4.64 24.56 26.47
CA ASN A 450 4.21 23.99 25.20
C ASN A 450 5.44 23.49 24.41
N GLY A 451 5.42 22.25 23.95
CA GLY A 451 6.52 21.61 23.23
C GLY A 451 7.15 20.41 23.95
N PHE A 452 8.31 19.98 23.47
CA PHE A 452 9.05 18.83 23.99
C PHE A 452 10.17 19.26 24.92
N PHE A 453 10.35 18.52 26.01
CA PHE A 453 11.37 18.79 27.02
C PHE A 453 12.08 17.50 27.45
N MET A 454 13.39 17.59 27.63
CA MET A 454 14.11 16.67 28.51
C MET A 454 13.92 17.11 29.95
N TYR A 455 14.05 16.19 30.89
CA TYR A 455 13.86 16.49 32.31
C TYR A 455 15.04 16.02 33.17
N LYS A 456 15.31 16.74 34.27
CA LYS A 456 16.20 16.30 35.35
C LYS A 456 15.47 16.45 36.67
N ILE A 457 15.40 15.37 37.44
CA ILE A 457 14.72 15.32 38.73
C ILE A 457 15.76 15.28 39.85
N ASN A 458 15.58 16.14 40.84
CA ASN A 458 16.14 16.04 42.19
C ASN A 458 14.97 15.98 43.19
N GLU A 459 15.21 15.55 44.44
CA GLU A 459 14.14 15.27 45.44
C GLU A 459 13.06 16.37 45.56
N ASP A 460 13.45 17.66 45.47
CA ASP A 460 12.52 18.80 45.57
C ASP A 460 12.47 19.69 44.31
N ARG A 461 13.09 19.28 43.20
CA ARG A 461 13.24 20.13 42.01
C ARG A 461 13.16 19.35 40.70
N ILE A 462 12.42 19.88 39.73
CA ILE A 462 12.38 19.38 38.35
C ILE A 462 12.84 20.47 37.39
N ASP A 463 13.86 20.16 36.58
CA ASP A 463 14.36 21.05 35.51
C ASP A 463 13.91 20.49 34.15
N PHE A 464 13.10 21.24 33.40
CA PHE A 464 12.71 20.94 32.01
C PHE A 464 13.59 21.72 31.03
N ILE A 465 14.27 21.01 30.13
CA ILE A 465 15.15 21.55 29.11
C ILE A 465 14.45 21.41 27.76
N PRO A 466 14.05 22.51 27.10
CA PRO A 466 13.33 22.45 25.83
C PRO A 466 14.20 21.82 24.73
N VAL A 467 13.56 21.02 23.89
CA VAL A 467 14.18 20.36 22.74
C VAL A 467 13.29 20.49 21.51
N THR A 468 13.93 20.65 20.35
CA THR A 468 13.25 20.53 19.06
C THR A 468 13.42 19.11 18.54
N VAL A 469 12.30 18.44 18.29
CA VAL A 469 12.27 17.10 17.70
C VAL A 469 12.15 17.25 16.18
N THR A 470 13.13 16.71 15.45
CA THR A 470 13.11 16.61 13.99
C THR A 470 12.92 15.15 13.56
N THR A 471 12.62 14.94 12.29
CA THR A 471 12.44 13.59 11.72
C THR A 471 13.67 12.70 11.82
N SER A 472 14.87 13.29 11.98
CA SER A 472 16.14 12.56 12.04
C SER A 472 16.83 12.60 13.40
N SER A 473 16.48 13.52 14.28
CA SER A 473 17.18 13.72 15.57
C SER A 473 16.41 14.58 16.56
N CYS A 474 16.78 14.45 17.84
CA CYS A 474 16.40 15.39 18.90
C CYS A 474 17.53 16.41 19.09
N ILE A 475 17.24 17.69 18.88
CA ILE A 475 18.23 18.78 19.02
C ILE A 475 17.90 19.58 20.27
N ILE A 476 18.87 19.72 21.18
CA ILE A 476 18.77 20.63 22.30
C ILE A 476 18.84 22.06 21.75
N GLU A 477 17.85 22.89 22.05
CA GLU A 477 17.90 24.29 21.68
C GLU A 477 19.02 24.98 22.46
N GLY A 478 20.15 25.25 21.80
CA GLY A 478 21.41 25.70 22.41
C GLY A 478 21.39 27.07 23.07
N SER A 479 20.22 27.66 23.34
CA SER A 479 20.07 28.98 23.97
C SER A 479 18.79 29.15 24.83
N ALA A 480 17.97 28.12 24.98
CA ALA A 480 16.73 28.22 25.75
C ALA A 480 16.98 27.96 27.25
N ILE A 481 16.42 28.83 28.10
CA ILE A 481 16.58 28.75 29.56
C ILE A 481 15.75 27.57 30.08
N PRO A 482 16.32 26.66 30.89
CA PRO A 482 15.56 25.56 31.47
C PRO A 482 14.44 26.08 32.38
N ILE A 483 13.26 25.50 32.22
CA ILE A 483 12.08 25.75 33.05
C ILE A 483 12.29 24.98 34.36
N ARG A 484 12.39 25.70 35.48
CA ARG A 484 12.66 25.10 36.80
C ARG A 484 11.41 25.13 37.67
N MET A 485 11.06 23.98 38.22
CA MET A 485 9.94 23.81 39.14
C MET A 485 10.43 23.32 40.49
N GLU A 486 9.94 23.91 41.56
CA GLU A 486 10.24 23.54 42.94
C GLU A 486 8.98 23.01 43.62
N LYS A 487 9.13 22.00 44.49
CA LYS A 487 7.98 21.40 45.18
C LYS A 487 7.27 22.44 46.04
N TYR A 488 5.93 22.46 45.99
CA TYR A 488 5.16 23.42 46.78
C TYR A 488 5.29 23.13 48.28
N THR A 489 5.77 24.10 49.06
CA THR A 489 5.80 24.06 50.52
C THR A 489 4.70 24.98 51.08
N GLU A 490 3.75 24.40 51.82
CA GLU A 490 2.84 25.20 52.66
C GLU A 490 3.68 25.76 53.83
N ASN A 491 3.89 27.08 53.83
CA ASN A 491 4.39 27.81 55.01
C ASN A 491 3.24 28.24 55.90
#